data_AF-A0A395ML83-F1
#
_entry.id   AF-A0A395ML83-F1
#
_cell.length_a   1.000
_cell.length_b   1.000
_cell.length_c   1.000
_cell.angle_alpha   90.00
_cell.angle_beta   90.00
_cell.angle_gamma   90.00
#
_symmetry.space_group_name_H-M   'P 1'
#
loop_
_entity.id
_entity.type
_entity.pdbx_description
1 polymer ?
#
loop_
_entity_poly.entity_id
_entity_poly.type
_entity_poly.pdbx_seq_one_letter_code
_entity_poly.pdbx_strand_id
1 'polypeptide(L)'
;MPSITNIANMCSHLQNASKARLGITSVKNCKYNLQLALAMHRSGFFSTVYRAGPHPPTLEEMVTKQPEPVTSKNVATMRLWLGLKYWDGQPVLGKANAISTPKRLMTANIQELARLSRGFPTKVSGGVVPGLNLGECLFVSTSQGVLEVREALAKKQGGVLVCRVS
;
A
#
# COMPACT_ATOMS: atom_id res chain seq x y z
N MET A 1 -10.26 7.59 10.10
CA MET A 1 -10.40 7.23 8.68
C MET A 1 -9.06 7.44 7.97
N PRO A 2 -8.65 6.55 7.04
CA PRO A 2 -7.42 6.73 6.28
C PRO A 2 -7.43 8.04 5.47
N SER A 3 -6.27 8.71 5.40
CA SER A 3 -6.11 9.84 4.49
C SER A 3 -5.98 9.33 3.05
N ILE A 4 -7.12 9.22 2.37
CA ILE A 4 -7.22 8.67 1.02
C ILE A 4 -6.38 9.46 0.01
N THR A 5 -6.26 10.78 0.17
CA THR A 5 -5.39 11.60 -0.69
C THR A 5 -3.93 11.17 -0.63
N ASN A 6 -3.38 10.92 0.57
CA ASN A 6 -1.99 10.49 0.71
C ASN A 6 -1.75 9.11 0.10
N ILE A 7 -2.72 8.21 0.23
CA ILE A 7 -2.70 6.87 -0.37
C ILE A 7 -2.74 6.96 -1.89
N ALA A 8 -3.64 7.78 -2.45
CA ALA A 8 -3.74 7.96 -3.90
C ALA A 8 -2.43 8.51 -4.48
N ASN A 9 -1.85 9.52 -3.81
CA ASN A 9 -0.54 10.07 -4.18
C ASN A 9 0.58 9.02 -4.09
N MET A 10 0.57 8.18 -3.04
CA MET A 10 1.51 7.07 -2.89
C MET A 10 1.37 6.06 -4.04
N CYS A 11 0.15 5.66 -4.42
CA CYS A 11 -0.07 4.73 -5.52
C CYS A 11 0.48 5.26 -6.85
N SER A 12 0.14 6.51 -7.21
CA SER A 12 0.65 7.14 -8.44
C SER A 12 2.17 7.26 -8.42
N HIS A 13 2.76 7.64 -7.28
CA HIS A 13 4.21 7.75 -7.15
C HIS A 13 4.91 6.39 -7.29
N LEU A 14 4.39 5.33 -6.65
CA LEU A 14 4.92 3.97 -6.77
C LEU A 14 4.87 3.45 -8.20
N GLN A 15 3.79 3.74 -8.92
CA GLN A 15 3.66 3.38 -10.32
C GLN A 15 4.73 4.09 -11.19
N ASN A 16 4.99 5.37 -10.93
CA ASN A 16 6.03 6.11 -11.64
C ASN A 16 7.43 5.60 -11.30
N ALA A 17 7.71 5.31 -10.03
CA ALA A 17 8.99 4.77 -9.59
C ALA A 17 9.29 3.40 -10.21
N SER A 18 8.27 2.54 -10.31
CA SER A 18 8.39 1.20 -10.91
C SER A 18 8.59 1.27 -12.43
N LYS A 19 7.88 2.19 -13.12
CA LYS A 19 8.11 2.49 -14.55
C LYS A 19 9.53 3.00 -14.81
N ALA A 20 10.06 3.83 -13.92
CA ALA A 20 11.41 4.37 -14.00
C ALA A 20 12.50 3.38 -13.55
N ARG A 21 12.12 2.16 -13.14
CA ARG A 21 13.06 1.11 -12.69
C ARG A 21 13.96 1.53 -11.53
N LEU A 22 13.46 2.37 -10.62
CA LEU A 22 14.21 2.79 -9.45
C LEU A 22 14.36 1.64 -8.45
N GLY A 23 15.55 1.44 -7.87
CA GLY A 23 15.76 0.40 -6.83
C GLY A 23 15.13 0.77 -5.48
N ILE A 24 15.09 2.05 -5.16
CA ILE A 24 14.48 2.60 -3.94
C ILE A 24 13.64 3.82 -4.29
N THR A 25 12.61 4.09 -3.48
CA THR A 25 11.84 5.32 -3.60
C THR A 25 11.37 5.84 -2.25
N SER A 26 10.91 7.09 -2.19
CA SER A 26 10.59 7.76 -0.94
C SER A 26 9.18 8.36 -0.94
N VAL A 27 8.37 7.98 0.05
CA VAL A 27 7.00 8.50 0.24
C VAL A 27 6.90 9.31 1.54
N LYS A 28 5.83 10.12 1.63
CA LYS A 28 5.55 10.93 2.83
C LYS A 28 5.44 10.03 4.06
N ASN A 29 6.14 10.42 5.14
CA ASN A 29 6.03 9.76 6.44
C ASN A 29 4.69 10.10 7.11
N CYS A 30 3.71 9.21 6.98
CA CYS A 30 2.46 9.29 7.72
C CYS A 30 1.98 7.88 8.10
N LYS A 31 1.15 7.79 9.14
CA LYS A 31 0.61 6.51 9.64
C LYS A 31 -0.06 5.69 8.54
N TYR A 32 -0.82 6.32 7.66
CA TYR A 32 -1.58 5.63 6.62
C TYR A 32 -0.67 5.04 5.53
N ASN A 33 0.33 5.80 5.06
CA ASN A 33 1.30 5.30 4.10
C ASN A 33 2.16 4.19 4.71
N LEU A 34 2.53 4.32 5.99
CA LEU A 34 3.28 3.28 6.70
C LEU A 34 2.49 1.96 6.79
N GLN A 35 1.22 2.04 7.20
CA GLN A 35 0.38 0.84 7.31
C GLN A 35 0.19 0.15 5.95
N LEU A 36 0.00 0.93 4.88
CA LEU A 36 -0.09 0.39 3.54
C LEU A 36 1.25 -0.21 3.07
N ALA A 37 2.37 0.47 3.32
CA ALA A 37 3.71 -0.02 2.99
C ALA A 37 4.02 -1.34 3.70
N LEU A 38 3.69 -1.46 4.99
CA LEU A 38 3.87 -2.69 5.75
C LEU A 38 2.98 -3.83 5.26
N ALA A 39 1.73 -3.52 4.87
CA ALA A 39 0.84 -4.53 4.27
C ALA A 39 1.40 -5.02 2.91
N MET A 40 1.85 -4.09 2.05
CA MET A 40 2.48 -4.43 0.78
C MET A 40 3.79 -5.20 0.94
N HIS A 41 4.59 -4.88 1.97
CA HIS A 41 5.81 -5.62 2.32
C HIS A 41 5.50 -7.06 2.75
N ARG A 42 4.50 -7.25 3.63
CA ARG A 42 4.02 -8.58 4.04
C ARG A 42 3.47 -9.38 2.87
N SER A 43 2.80 -8.73 1.91
CA SER A 43 2.35 -9.36 0.66
C SER A 43 3.45 -9.55 -0.39
N GLY A 44 4.70 -9.15 -0.09
CA GLY A 44 5.86 -9.44 -0.92
C GLY A 44 6.22 -8.37 -1.98
N PHE A 45 5.49 -7.26 -2.09
CA PHE A 45 5.74 -6.23 -3.11
C PHE A 45 6.99 -5.38 -2.86
N PHE A 46 7.34 -5.15 -1.59
CA PHE A 46 8.54 -4.41 -1.21
C PHE A 46 9.61 -5.33 -0.65
N SER A 47 10.87 -4.99 -0.86
CA SER A 47 12.01 -5.65 -0.20
C SER A 47 12.20 -5.12 1.21
N THR A 48 12.13 -3.80 1.37
CA THR A 48 12.37 -3.11 2.64
C THR A 48 11.41 -1.95 2.84
N VAL A 49 11.08 -1.67 4.10
CA VAL A 49 10.36 -0.47 4.53
C VAL A 49 11.16 0.17 5.65
N TYR A 50 11.74 1.33 5.39
CA TYR A 50 12.66 2.00 6.30
C TYR A 50 12.26 3.47 6.51
N ARG A 51 12.54 4.02 7.69
CA ARG A 51 12.28 5.44 7.97
C ARG A 51 13.61 6.16 8.15
N ALA A 52 13.79 7.26 7.43
CA ALA A 52 14.99 8.08 7.52
C ALA A 52 14.65 9.53 7.14
N GLY A 53 15.64 10.43 7.23
CA GLY A 53 15.56 11.78 6.73
C GLY A 53 15.34 11.91 5.20
N PRO A 54 15.56 13.12 4.65
CA PRO A 54 15.23 13.45 3.26
C PRO A 54 16.18 12.83 2.23
N HIS A 55 17.37 12.41 2.65
CA HIS A 55 18.36 11.78 1.79
C HIS A 55 18.18 10.26 1.75
N PRO A 56 18.40 9.62 0.60
CA PRO A 56 18.27 8.17 0.46
C PRO A 56 19.28 7.45 1.36
N PRO A 57 18.84 6.52 2.22
CA PRO A 57 19.73 5.59 2.87
C PRO A 57 20.25 4.58 1.84
N THR A 58 21.42 4.00 2.11
CA THR A 58 21.90 2.85 1.34
C THR A 58 21.06 1.60 1.65
N LEU A 59 21.03 0.63 0.73
CA LEU A 59 20.29 -0.62 0.94
C LEU A 59 20.77 -1.39 2.17
N GLU A 60 22.07 -1.36 2.45
CA GLU A 60 22.66 -1.99 3.64
C GLU A 60 22.19 -1.31 4.93
N GLU A 61 22.12 0.02 4.95
CA GLU A 61 21.64 0.76 6.11
C GLU A 61 20.17 0.48 6.41
N MET A 62 19.34 0.31 5.38
CA MET A 62 17.92 0.01 5.54
C MET A 62 17.66 -1.34 6.25
N VAL A 63 18.64 -2.25 6.23
CA VAL A 63 18.54 -3.59 6.84
C VAL A 63 19.27 -3.65 8.17
N THR A 64 20.44 -3.03 8.27
CA THR A 64 21.35 -3.20 9.40
C THR A 64 21.18 -2.13 10.47
N LYS A 65 20.90 -0.88 10.09
CA LYS A 65 20.80 0.23 11.04
C LYS A 65 19.37 0.35 11.55
N GLN A 66 19.23 0.70 12.81
CA GLN A 66 17.94 1.04 13.37
C GLN A 66 17.54 2.46 12.90
N PRO A 67 16.27 2.67 12.51
CA PRO A 67 15.77 4.01 12.21
C PRO A 67 15.95 4.97 13.38
N GLU A 68 16.33 6.21 13.09
CA GLU A 68 16.38 7.26 14.11
C GLU A 68 14.99 7.49 14.75
N PRO A 69 14.93 7.81 16.06
CA PRO A 69 13.67 8.07 16.72
C PRO A 69 13.02 9.34 16.15
N VAL A 70 11.71 9.26 15.87
CA VAL A 70 10.94 10.40 15.36
C VAL A 70 10.53 11.29 16.53
N THR A 71 11.01 12.53 16.52
CA THR A 71 10.71 13.58 17.50
C THR A 71 10.08 14.78 16.82
N SER A 72 9.57 15.75 17.59
CA SER A 72 9.03 16.99 17.04
C SER A 72 10.04 17.78 16.22
N LYS A 73 11.34 17.63 16.48
CA LYS A 73 12.43 18.33 15.78
C LYS A 73 12.67 17.79 14.37
N ASN A 74 12.47 16.50 14.13
CA ASN A 74 12.81 15.85 12.85
C ASN A 74 11.60 15.35 12.06
N VAL A 75 10.40 15.27 12.66
CA VAL A 75 9.19 14.70 12.01
C VAL A 75 8.85 15.33 10.66
N ALA A 76 9.16 16.62 10.47
CA ALA A 76 8.89 17.35 9.23
C ALA A 76 9.77 16.91 8.05
N THR A 77 11.01 16.47 8.32
CA THR A 77 11.97 16.05 7.29
C THR A 77 11.98 14.55 7.07
N MET A 78 11.36 13.77 7.97
CA MET A 78 11.27 12.31 7.88
C MET A 78 10.49 11.84 6.65
N ARG A 79 10.98 10.76 6.05
CA ARG A 79 10.37 10.06 4.92
C ARG A 79 10.34 8.56 5.15
N LEU A 80 9.47 7.88 4.41
CA LEU A 80 9.43 6.42 4.32
C LEU A 80 10.13 6.00 3.04
N TRP A 81 11.24 5.30 3.19
CA TRP A 81 12.03 4.72 2.12
C TRP A 81 11.56 3.29 1.86
N LEU A 82 11.25 3.00 0.61
CA LEU A 82 10.68 1.73 0.15
C LEU A 82 11.64 1.10 -0.85
N GLY A 83 12.07 -0.13 -0.57
CA GLY A 83 12.83 -0.93 -1.52
C GLY A 83 11.91 -1.57 -2.55
N LEU A 84 12.14 -1.27 -3.83
CA LEU A 84 11.37 -1.81 -4.94
C LEU A 84 12.00 -3.12 -5.42
N LYS A 85 11.16 -4.06 -5.85
CA LYS A 85 11.59 -5.37 -6.36
C LYS A 85 11.40 -5.46 -7.87
N TYR A 86 12.38 -6.10 -8.50
CA TYR A 86 12.35 -6.45 -9.92
C TYR A 86 12.72 -7.92 -10.06
N TRP A 87 12.00 -8.63 -10.91
CA TRP A 87 12.26 -10.02 -11.25
C TRP A 87 12.23 -10.16 -12.76
N ASP A 88 13.24 -10.82 -13.33
CA ASP A 88 13.37 -11.02 -14.78
C ASP A 88 13.20 -9.71 -15.59
N GLY A 89 13.80 -8.63 -15.10
CA GLY A 89 13.71 -7.31 -15.71
C GLY A 89 12.31 -6.66 -15.68
N GLN A 90 11.35 -7.22 -14.94
CA GLN A 90 10.01 -6.65 -14.75
C GLN A 90 9.80 -6.20 -13.29
N PRO A 91 9.08 -5.09 -13.04
CA PRO A 91 8.75 -4.68 -11.67
C PRO A 91 7.75 -5.67 -11.04
N VAL A 92 8.01 -6.08 -9.80
CA VAL A 92 7.04 -6.88 -9.01
C VAL A 92 5.81 -6.05 -8.64
N LEU A 93 5.96 -4.74 -8.51
CA LEU A 93 4.86 -3.79 -8.36
C LEU A 93 4.67 -3.09 -9.72
N GLY A 94 3.91 -3.70 -10.63
CA GLY A 94 3.69 -3.17 -11.97
C GLY A 94 2.60 -2.08 -12.00
N LYS A 95 1.49 -2.31 -11.29
CA LYS A 95 0.37 -1.37 -11.21
C LYS A 95 -0.02 -1.14 -9.76
N ALA A 96 -0.26 0.12 -9.39
CA ALA A 96 -0.85 0.51 -8.12
C ALA A 96 -1.97 1.51 -8.37
N ASN A 97 -3.21 1.06 -8.24
CA ASN A 97 -4.41 1.84 -8.53
C ASN A 97 -5.19 2.10 -7.24
N ALA A 98 -5.39 3.36 -6.87
CA ALA A 98 -6.27 3.72 -5.76
C ALA A 98 -7.73 3.41 -6.13
N ILE A 99 -8.48 2.79 -5.21
CA ILE A 99 -9.89 2.45 -5.42
C ILE A 99 -10.79 3.52 -4.81
N SER A 100 -10.60 3.81 -3.52
CA SER A 100 -11.25 4.96 -2.90
C SER A 100 -10.52 6.24 -3.28
N THR A 101 -11.28 7.30 -3.56
CA THR A 101 -10.77 8.65 -3.76
C THR A 101 -11.36 9.60 -2.72
N PRO A 102 -10.80 10.81 -2.50
CA PRO A 102 -11.35 11.74 -1.51
C PRO A 102 -12.81 12.12 -1.77
N LYS A 103 -13.22 12.15 -3.05
CA LYS A 103 -14.60 12.42 -3.46
C LYS A 103 -15.53 11.23 -3.22
N ARG A 104 -15.00 10.01 -3.22
CA ARG A 104 -15.82 8.79 -3.23
C ARG A 104 -15.10 7.63 -2.54
N LEU A 105 -15.58 7.30 -1.35
CA LEU A 105 -15.11 6.15 -0.59
C LEU A 105 -15.82 4.88 -1.02
N MET A 106 -15.07 3.81 -1.21
CA MET A 106 -15.56 2.48 -1.53
C MET A 106 -15.44 1.61 -0.28
N THR A 107 -16.55 1.23 0.33
CA THR A 107 -16.55 0.42 1.57
C THR A 107 -17.23 -0.91 1.32
N ALA A 108 -16.56 -1.99 1.69
CA ALA A 108 -17.04 -3.35 1.49
C ALA A 108 -17.24 -4.10 2.82
N ASN A 109 -18.34 -4.84 2.92
CA ASN A 109 -18.58 -5.80 4.00
C ASN A 109 -17.88 -7.15 3.71
N ILE A 110 -17.97 -8.09 4.67
CA ILE A 110 -17.28 -9.38 4.59
C ILE A 110 -17.76 -10.21 3.38
N GLN A 111 -19.08 -10.22 3.11
CA GLN A 111 -19.65 -10.98 2.00
C GLN A 111 -19.21 -10.41 0.65
N GLU A 112 -19.15 -9.08 0.54
CA GLU A 112 -18.69 -8.36 -0.64
C GLU A 112 -17.20 -8.60 -0.90
N LEU A 113 -16.35 -8.54 0.14
CA LEU A 113 -14.94 -8.90 0.05
C LEU A 113 -14.75 -10.36 -0.40
N ALA A 114 -15.60 -11.28 0.06
CA ALA A 114 -15.55 -12.68 -0.32
C ALA A 114 -15.88 -12.87 -1.81
N ARG A 115 -16.82 -12.08 -2.36
CA ARG A 115 -17.11 -12.08 -3.79
C ARG A 115 -15.97 -11.48 -4.61
N LEU A 116 -15.42 -10.34 -4.18
CA LEU A 116 -14.31 -9.66 -4.85
C LEU A 116 -13.05 -10.54 -4.92
N SER A 117 -12.70 -11.21 -3.82
CA SER A 117 -11.53 -12.11 -3.75
C SER A 117 -11.65 -13.34 -4.65
N ARG A 118 -12.88 -13.78 -4.98
CA ARG A 118 -13.17 -14.86 -5.93
C ARG A 118 -13.26 -14.38 -7.39
N GLY A 119 -12.99 -13.10 -7.67
CA GLY A 119 -13.02 -12.56 -9.03
C GLY A 119 -14.39 -12.09 -9.52
N PHE A 120 -15.42 -12.04 -8.66
CA PHE A 120 -16.74 -11.55 -9.07
C PHE A 120 -16.86 -10.03 -8.91
N PRO A 121 -17.30 -9.31 -9.96
CA PRO A 121 -17.72 -7.92 -9.82
C PRO A 121 -18.79 -7.77 -8.73
N THR A 122 -18.62 -6.78 -7.87
CA THR A 122 -19.46 -6.62 -6.68
C THR A 122 -19.82 -5.15 -6.49
N LYS A 123 -21.11 -4.89 -6.30
CA LYS A 123 -21.63 -3.59 -5.87
C LYS A 123 -21.33 -3.43 -4.39
N VAL A 124 -20.54 -2.42 -4.05
CA VAL A 124 -20.17 -2.05 -2.68
C VAL A 124 -20.75 -0.68 -2.36
N SER A 125 -20.65 -0.24 -1.12
CA SER A 125 -20.99 1.14 -0.78
C SER A 125 -20.05 2.09 -1.53
N GLY A 126 -20.61 2.96 -2.38
CA GLY A 126 -19.88 3.91 -3.22
C GLY A 126 -19.81 3.55 -4.71
N GLY A 127 -20.08 2.31 -5.12
CA GLY A 127 -20.05 1.95 -6.54
C GLY A 127 -19.87 0.45 -6.82
N VAL A 128 -19.50 0.12 -8.06
CA VAL A 128 -19.18 -1.26 -8.47
C VAL A 128 -17.66 -1.40 -8.57
N VAL A 129 -17.13 -2.45 -7.94
CA VAL A 129 -15.70 -2.77 -7.98
C VAL A 129 -15.53 -4.10 -8.74
N PRO A 130 -14.61 -4.17 -9.72
CA PRO A 130 -14.32 -5.42 -10.42
C PRO A 130 -13.76 -6.46 -9.46
N GLY A 131 -13.95 -7.74 -9.75
CA GLY A 131 -13.25 -8.80 -9.01
C GLY A 131 -11.74 -8.74 -9.16
N LEU A 132 -11.03 -9.49 -8.32
CA LEU A 132 -9.59 -9.70 -8.45
C LEU A 132 -9.25 -10.72 -9.53
N ASN A 133 -8.21 -10.40 -10.29
CA ASN A 133 -7.57 -11.34 -11.22
C ASN A 133 -6.37 -12.04 -10.57
N LEU A 134 -5.80 -13.02 -11.28
CA LEU A 134 -4.58 -13.69 -10.87
C LEU A 134 -3.43 -12.68 -10.68
N GLY A 135 -2.68 -12.83 -9.58
CA GLY A 135 -1.59 -11.92 -9.22
C GLY A 135 -2.03 -10.59 -8.61
N GLU A 136 -3.31 -10.24 -8.63
CA GLU A 136 -3.79 -9.00 -8.02
C GLU A 136 -4.01 -9.15 -6.50
N CYS A 137 -3.63 -8.10 -5.78
CA CYS A 137 -3.91 -7.91 -4.36
C CYS A 137 -4.79 -6.68 -4.16
N LEU A 138 -5.76 -6.81 -3.24
CA LEU A 138 -6.63 -5.71 -2.80
C LEU A 138 -6.32 -5.38 -1.36
N PHE A 139 -5.93 -4.14 -1.08
CA PHE A 139 -5.70 -3.68 0.29
C PHE A 139 -6.93 -2.98 0.85
N VAL A 140 -7.30 -3.34 2.07
CA VAL A 140 -8.50 -2.87 2.77
C VAL A 140 -8.08 -2.23 4.10
N SER A 141 -8.55 -1.02 4.35
CA SER A 141 -8.38 -0.35 5.65
C SER A 141 -9.50 -0.81 6.58
N THR A 142 -9.13 -1.59 7.58
CA THR A 142 -10.05 -2.16 8.58
C THR A 142 -9.84 -1.52 9.95
N SER A 143 -10.61 -1.96 10.95
CA SER A 143 -10.40 -1.58 12.36
C SER A 143 -9.04 -2.05 12.90
N GLN A 144 -8.49 -3.12 12.34
CA GLN A 144 -7.23 -3.75 12.74
C GLN A 144 -6.02 -3.30 11.89
N GLY A 145 -6.16 -2.19 11.16
CA GLY A 145 -5.16 -1.67 10.23
C GLY A 145 -5.41 -2.07 8.78
N VAL A 146 -4.39 -1.86 7.94
CA VAL A 146 -4.45 -2.20 6.51
C VAL A 146 -4.09 -3.67 6.33
N LEU A 147 -4.99 -4.41 5.69
CA LEU A 147 -4.88 -5.84 5.44
C LEU A 147 -5.09 -6.12 3.95
N GLU A 148 -4.47 -7.18 3.45
CA GLU A 148 -4.85 -7.71 2.14
C GLU A 148 -6.24 -8.36 2.24
N VAL A 149 -7.03 -8.41 1.16
CA VAL A 149 -8.44 -8.84 1.21
C VAL A 149 -8.64 -10.25 1.78
N ARG A 150 -7.73 -11.18 1.49
CA ARG A 150 -7.77 -12.56 2.00
C ARG A 150 -7.42 -12.59 3.48
N GLU A 151 -6.49 -11.75 3.93
CA GLU A 151 -6.21 -11.55 5.36
C GLU A 151 -7.41 -10.93 6.10
N ALA A 152 -8.06 -9.93 5.49
CA ALA A 152 -9.25 -9.29 6.05
C ALA A 152 -10.42 -10.27 6.18
N LEU A 153 -10.61 -11.15 5.18
CA LEU A 153 -11.60 -12.22 5.20
C LEU A 153 -11.32 -13.25 6.30
N ALA A 154 -10.07 -13.69 6.43
CA ALA A 154 -9.66 -14.60 7.51
C ALA A 154 -9.96 -14.02 8.90
N LYS A 155 -9.80 -12.70 9.06
CA LYS A 155 -10.12 -11.96 10.29
C LYS A 155 -11.58 -11.50 10.40
N LYS A 156 -12.44 -11.88 9.46
CA LYS A 156 -13.86 -11.46 9.39
C LYS A 156 -14.03 -9.94 9.52
N GLN A 157 -13.18 -9.17 8.83
CA GLN A 157 -13.23 -7.71 8.82
C GLN A 157 -13.70 -7.19 7.46
N GLY A 158 -14.66 -6.26 7.47
CA GLY A 158 -14.93 -5.36 6.36
C GLY A 158 -14.07 -4.09 6.44
N GLY A 159 -14.22 -3.19 5.48
CA GLY A 159 -13.54 -1.90 5.55
C GLY A 159 -13.55 -1.11 4.26
N VAL A 160 -12.76 -0.03 4.27
CA VAL A 160 -12.61 0.86 3.11
C VAL A 160 -11.58 0.26 2.15
N LEU A 161 -11.96 0.08 0.89
CA LEU A 161 -11.08 -0.41 -0.17
C LEU A 161 -10.06 0.67 -0.53
N VAL A 162 -8.78 0.38 -0.32
CA VAL A 162 -7.71 1.37 -0.40
C VAL A 162 -7.14 1.42 -1.81
N CYS A 163 -6.50 0.33 -2.24
CA CYS A 163 -5.87 0.24 -3.54
C CYS A 163 -5.80 -1.21 -4.02
N ARG A 164 -5.67 -1.37 -5.34
CA ARG A 164 -5.36 -2.61 -6.03
C ARG A 164 -3.93 -2.55 -6.52
N VAL A 165 -3.18 -3.63 -6.30
CA VAL A 165 -1.78 -3.75 -6.72
C VAL A 165 -1.60 -5.05 -7.49
N SER A 166 -0.79 -5.01 -8.54
CA SER A 166 -0.38 -6.16 -9.35
C SER A 166 1.07 -6.05 -9.75
#